data_AF-A0A379LXF5-F1
#
_entry.id   AF-A0A379LXF5-F1
#
_cell.length_a   1.000
_cell.length_b   1.000
_cell.length_c   1.000
_cell.angle_alpha   90.00
_cell.angle_beta   90.00
_cell.angle_gamma   90.00
#
_symmetry.space_group_name_H-M   'P 1'
#
loop_
_entity.id
_entity.type
_entity.pdbx_description
1 polymer ?
#
loop_
_entity_poly.entity_id
_entity_poly.type
_entity_poly.pdbx_seq_one_letter_code
_entity_poly.pdbx_strand_id
1 'polypeptide(L)'
;MSVSSLRRFRAAFAAAAVLTTAIGVGTSAADADTATSAPTGFQEPRALIRALDFDALSADGWTVTDSVEDATSTESAEVVEVATEIAPPPVPPAVTPEELTRIVPGIPAEKIEQYIAPLNDAMTRSGIDNPVRQAAFIAQLAVESDSFRTFEEYASGRAYEGRADLGNTQPGDGERYKGRGAIQITGRHNYEKVSEHVGVDFVAHPELLAAPENAFTTAAWYWTSRNLNEVADTAGIVRVSELVNGGHHALGRRIDDFKRGLDVLLQP
;
A
#
# COMPACT_ATOMS: atom_id res chain seq x y z
N MET A 1 -19.01 1.62 -62.44
CA MET A 1 -19.99 2.72 -62.28
C MET A 1 -20.45 2.65 -60.82
N SER A 2 -19.94 3.46 -59.87
CA SER A 2 -20.32 4.86 -59.55
C SER A 2 -21.86 5.03 -59.51
N VAL A 3 -22.54 5.60 -58.50
CA VAL A 3 -22.33 6.92 -57.86
C VAL A 3 -23.16 7.04 -56.54
N SER A 4 -22.57 7.67 -55.50
CA SER A 4 -23.09 8.69 -54.54
C SER A 4 -24.32 8.52 -53.62
N SER A 5 -24.13 8.91 -52.34
CA SER A 5 -24.91 10.01 -51.70
C SER A 5 -24.20 10.53 -50.41
N LEU A 6 -24.39 11.81 -50.06
CA LEU A 6 -23.52 12.68 -49.27
C LEU A 6 -24.13 13.20 -47.93
N ARG A 7 -23.23 13.55 -46.98
CA ARG A 7 -23.28 14.63 -45.93
C ARG A 7 -24.25 14.41 -44.74
N ARG A 8 -23.98 14.89 -43.50
CA ARG A 8 -23.59 16.24 -43.05
C ARG A 8 -22.96 16.27 -41.64
N PHE A 9 -22.00 17.19 -41.46
CA PHE A 9 -21.50 17.75 -40.20
C PHE A 9 -22.55 18.64 -39.49
N ARG A 10 -22.52 18.72 -38.15
CA ARG A 10 -22.93 19.92 -37.38
C ARG A 10 -22.11 20.06 -36.09
N ALA A 11 -21.60 21.28 -35.89
CA ALA A 11 -21.03 21.85 -34.67
C ALA A 11 -22.03 22.86 -34.06
N ALA A 12 -21.85 23.17 -32.77
CA ALA A 12 -22.27 24.39 -32.00
C ALA A 12 -22.55 24.00 -30.54
N PHE A 13 -22.46 24.83 -29.49
CA PHE A 13 -21.74 26.06 -29.10
C PHE A 13 -22.29 26.43 -27.68
N ALA A 14 -21.51 27.16 -26.86
CA ALA A 14 -21.95 28.10 -25.79
C ALA A 14 -22.60 27.51 -24.51
N ALA A 15 -22.51 28.09 -23.30
CA ALA A 15 -21.88 29.31 -22.77
C ALA A 15 -21.87 29.25 -21.22
N ALA A 16 -21.02 30.08 -20.62
CA ALA A 16 -20.93 30.36 -19.18
C ALA A 16 -22.07 31.22 -18.63
N ALA A 17 -22.36 31.11 -17.33
CA ALA A 17 -22.90 32.20 -16.51
C ALA A 17 -22.51 32.04 -15.03
N VAL A 18 -22.00 33.13 -14.45
CA VAL A 18 -21.82 33.38 -13.02
C VAL A 18 -23.00 34.23 -12.55
N LEU A 19 -23.63 33.93 -11.42
CA LEU A 19 -24.13 34.94 -10.47
C LEU A 19 -24.47 34.34 -9.08
N THR A 20 -24.31 35.20 -8.09
CA THR A 20 -24.21 34.99 -6.64
C THR A 20 -25.57 35.10 -5.91
N THR A 21 -25.62 34.51 -4.71
CA THR A 21 -26.44 34.84 -3.50
C THR A 21 -27.97 34.66 -3.54
N ALA A 22 -28.51 33.84 -2.62
CA ALA A 22 -29.12 34.26 -1.34
C ALA A 22 -29.95 33.14 -0.68
N ILE A 23 -30.08 33.25 0.65
CA ILE A 23 -30.66 32.33 1.64
C ILE A 23 -32.21 32.25 1.53
N GLY A 24 -32.79 31.07 1.78
CA GLY A 24 -34.23 30.90 1.99
C GLY A 24 -34.58 29.52 2.58
N VAL A 25 -35.13 29.54 3.79
CA VAL A 25 -35.59 28.41 4.61
C VAL A 25 -36.94 27.87 4.10
N GLY A 26 -37.16 26.55 4.14
CA GLY A 26 -38.47 25.95 3.86
C GLY A 26 -38.48 24.43 4.01
N THR A 27 -39.56 23.90 4.58
CA THR A 27 -39.71 22.64 5.33
C THR A 27 -40.28 21.45 4.54
N SER A 28 -40.13 20.24 5.13
CA SER A 28 -41.09 19.11 5.16
C SER A 28 -41.14 18.05 4.04
N ALA A 29 -40.66 16.84 4.40
CA ALA A 29 -41.17 15.46 4.22
C ALA A 29 -42.01 15.06 2.99
N ALA A 30 -41.55 14.02 2.24
CA ALA A 30 -42.10 12.64 2.26
C ALA A 30 -41.62 11.81 1.05
N ASP A 31 -41.07 10.63 1.35
CA ASP A 31 -41.04 9.33 0.65
C ASP A 31 -41.18 9.22 -0.89
N ALA A 32 -40.16 8.60 -1.51
CA ALA A 32 -40.35 7.56 -2.54
C ALA A 32 -39.08 6.72 -2.73
N ASP A 33 -39.32 5.52 -3.22
CA ASP A 33 -38.58 4.28 -3.05
C ASP A 33 -37.48 4.03 -4.11
N THR A 34 -36.51 3.21 -3.72
CA THR A 34 -35.64 2.31 -4.51
C THR A 34 -35.13 2.71 -5.91
N ALA A 35 -33.80 2.96 -5.98
CA ALA A 35 -32.96 2.44 -7.07
C ALA A 35 -31.53 2.20 -6.54
N THR A 36 -31.21 0.93 -6.30
CA THR A 36 -29.86 0.44 -6.05
C THR A 36 -28.97 0.81 -7.25
N SER A 37 -28.16 1.86 -7.08
CA SER A 37 -27.04 2.16 -7.96
C SER A 37 -25.80 1.51 -7.37
N ALA A 38 -25.14 0.68 -8.18
CA ALA A 38 -23.80 0.19 -7.88
C ALA A 38 -22.88 1.39 -7.60
N PRO A 39 -21.94 1.31 -6.65
CA PRO A 39 -20.99 2.39 -6.43
C PRO A 39 -20.00 2.44 -7.61
N THR A 40 -20.37 3.14 -8.67
CA THR A 40 -19.44 3.76 -9.60
C THR A 40 -18.81 4.94 -8.87
N GLY A 41 -17.61 4.75 -8.35
CA GLY A 41 -16.92 5.82 -7.64
C GLY A 41 -15.54 5.43 -7.14
N PHE A 42 -14.61 5.15 -8.06
CA PHE A 42 -13.20 5.37 -7.75
C PHE A 42 -13.00 6.89 -7.71
N GLN A 43 -13.24 7.47 -6.54
CA GLN A 43 -12.88 8.86 -6.25
C GLN A 43 -11.36 8.89 -6.08
N GLU A 44 -10.71 9.70 -6.93
CA GLU A 44 -9.29 10.06 -6.95
C GLU A 44 -8.55 9.75 -5.62
N PRO A 45 -7.57 8.83 -5.60
CA PRO A 45 -6.69 8.64 -4.43
C PRO A 45 -5.79 9.87 -4.30
N ARG A 46 -6.34 10.94 -3.70
CA ARG A 46 -5.56 12.10 -3.29
C ARG A 46 -4.65 11.72 -2.13
N ALA A 47 -3.36 11.90 -2.38
CA ALA A 47 -2.28 12.08 -1.40
C ALA A 47 -1.76 10.85 -0.67
N LEU A 48 -1.70 9.68 -1.32
CA LEU A 48 -0.76 8.65 -0.89
C LEU A 48 0.59 8.89 -1.56
N ILE A 49 1.56 9.17 -0.70
CA ILE A 49 2.92 9.64 -0.98
C ILE A 49 3.01 11.16 -1.25
N ARG A 50 2.89 11.96 -0.18
CA ARG A 50 3.70 13.19 -0.08
C ARG A 50 5.16 12.79 -0.31
N ALA A 51 5.89 13.59 -1.08
CA ALA A 51 7.34 13.54 -1.24
C ALA A 51 7.99 12.81 -0.07
N LEU A 52 8.48 11.60 -0.31
CA LEU A 52 9.10 10.84 0.76
C LEU A 52 10.39 11.56 1.14
N ASP A 53 10.34 12.24 2.28
CA ASP A 53 11.51 12.72 2.99
C ASP A 53 12.15 11.54 3.71
N PHE A 54 12.86 10.73 2.93
CA PHE A 54 13.64 9.61 3.48
C PHE A 54 14.84 10.09 4.29
N ASP A 55 15.28 11.34 4.09
CA ASP A 55 16.43 11.89 4.80
C ASP A 55 16.04 12.19 6.26
N ALA A 56 14.82 12.69 6.50
CA ALA A 56 14.25 12.81 7.84
C ALA A 56 14.05 11.47 8.57
N LEU A 57 13.95 10.35 7.84
CA LEU A 57 13.83 9.00 8.41
C LEU A 57 15.19 8.34 8.69
N SER A 58 16.29 8.94 8.22
CA SER A 58 17.67 8.53 8.54
C SER A 58 18.29 9.35 9.68
N ALA A 59 17.66 10.48 10.04
CA ALA A 59 18.22 11.48 10.95
C ALA A 59 18.06 11.15 12.44
N ASP A 60 17.23 10.17 12.81
CA ASP A 60 17.22 9.60 14.16
C ASP A 60 18.35 8.59 14.26
N GLY A 61 19.55 9.13 14.48
CA GLY A 61 20.82 8.42 14.46
C GLY A 61 20.82 7.15 15.31
N TRP A 62 20.87 6.01 14.63
CA TRP A 62 21.26 4.75 15.24
C TRP A 62 22.76 4.56 15.02
N THR A 63 23.55 4.86 16.06
CA THR A 63 24.94 4.43 16.14
C THR A 63 24.98 3.06 16.79
N VAL A 64 25.48 2.06 16.07
CA VAL A 64 25.88 0.79 16.67
C VAL A 64 27.13 1.07 17.48
N THR A 65 27.00 1.16 18.80
CA THR A 65 28.16 1.17 19.69
C THR A 65 28.74 -0.24 19.74
N ASP A 66 29.85 -0.42 19.04
CA ASP A 66 30.76 -1.55 19.27
C ASP A 66 31.50 -1.27 20.58
N SER A 67 31.16 -2.01 21.63
CA SER A 67 31.84 -1.95 22.92
C SER A 67 32.28 -3.36 23.30
N VAL A 68 33.46 -3.73 22.81
CA VAL A 68 34.26 -4.80 23.41
C VAL A 68 35.26 -4.11 24.33
N GLU A 69 35.04 -4.17 25.64
CA GLU A 69 36.12 -4.01 26.60
C GLU A 69 36.20 -5.21 27.56
N ASP A 70 37.42 -5.75 27.48
CA ASP A 70 38.16 -6.71 28.27
C ASP A 70 37.86 -6.73 29.79
N ALA A 71 37.68 -7.94 30.31
CA ALA A 71 37.82 -8.21 31.73
C ALA A 71 38.46 -9.59 31.93
N THR A 72 39.78 -9.58 32.12
CA THR A 72 40.53 -10.70 32.69
C THR A 72 40.18 -10.88 34.17
N SER A 73 39.71 -12.05 34.59
CA SER A 73 40.24 -12.77 35.77
C SER A 73 39.58 -14.13 35.99
N THR A 74 40.44 -15.04 36.43
CA THR A 74 40.32 -16.48 36.64
C THR A 74 39.34 -16.88 37.73
N GLU A 75 38.48 -17.87 37.48
CA GLU A 75 38.23 -18.95 38.44
C GLU A 75 37.59 -20.17 37.77
N SER A 76 38.18 -21.33 38.04
CA SER A 76 37.81 -22.62 37.48
C SER A 76 36.55 -23.16 38.14
N ALA A 77 35.48 -23.35 37.38
CA ALA A 77 34.39 -24.24 37.73
C ALA A 77 34.08 -25.13 36.51
N GLU A 78 34.23 -26.43 36.70
CA GLU A 78 33.87 -27.45 35.72
C GLU A 78 32.35 -27.45 35.59
N VAL A 79 31.82 -26.81 34.55
CA VAL A 79 30.40 -26.87 34.20
C VAL A 79 30.28 -27.81 33.01
N VAL A 80 29.60 -28.93 33.23
CA VAL A 80 29.21 -29.85 32.15
C VAL A 80 28.15 -29.13 31.31
N GLU A 81 28.60 -28.43 30.28
CA GLU A 81 27.75 -27.76 29.31
C GLU A 81 27.13 -28.81 28.38
N VAL A 82 25.93 -29.28 28.74
CA VAL A 82 25.06 -29.94 27.79
C VAL A 82 24.55 -28.83 26.87
N ALA A 83 25.24 -28.63 25.74
CA ALA A 83 24.81 -27.76 24.68
C ALA A 83 23.46 -28.29 24.15
N THR A 84 22.36 -27.72 24.64
CA THR A 84 21.08 -27.80 23.95
C THR A 84 21.25 -27.00 22.67
N GLU A 85 21.33 -27.70 21.55
CA GLU A 85 21.18 -27.12 20.21
C GLU A 85 19.85 -26.34 20.23
N ILE A 86 19.93 -25.01 20.35
CA ILE A 86 18.75 -24.16 20.34
C ILE A 86 18.20 -24.26 18.91
N ALA A 87 17.13 -25.04 18.75
CA ALA A 87 16.43 -25.14 17.50
C ALA A 87 16.14 -23.71 16.98
N PRO A 88 16.35 -23.43 15.69
CA PRO A 88 16.04 -22.13 15.13
C PRO A 88 14.60 -21.75 15.50
N PRO A 89 14.32 -20.47 15.80
CA PRO A 89 12.98 -20.04 16.18
C PRO A 89 11.99 -20.56 15.14
N PRO A 90 10.83 -21.10 15.58
CA PRO A 90 9.86 -21.65 14.65
C PRO A 90 9.54 -20.63 13.57
N VAL A 91 9.57 -21.06 12.31
CA VAL A 91 9.21 -20.20 11.19
C VAL A 91 7.79 -19.67 11.44
N PRO A 92 7.57 -18.36 11.34
CA PRO A 92 6.24 -17.76 11.46
C PRO A 92 5.23 -18.49 10.58
N PRO A 93 3.99 -18.73 11.04
CA PRO A 93 2.99 -19.36 10.20
C PRO A 93 2.73 -18.48 8.97
N ALA A 94 2.94 -19.06 7.78
CA ALA A 94 2.61 -18.43 6.51
C ALA A 94 1.10 -18.39 6.32
N VAL A 95 0.58 -17.33 5.69
CA VAL A 95 -0.83 -17.21 5.36
C VAL A 95 -1.17 -18.19 4.24
N THR A 96 -2.23 -18.98 4.39
CA THR A 96 -2.72 -19.93 3.38
C THR A 96 -3.64 -19.27 2.35
N PRO A 97 -3.87 -19.88 1.18
CA PRO A 97 -4.86 -19.40 0.20
C PRO A 97 -6.26 -19.21 0.80
N GLU A 98 -6.70 -20.16 1.63
CA GLU A 98 -8.01 -20.14 2.29
C GLU A 98 -8.10 -18.99 3.30
N GLU A 99 -7.06 -18.79 4.11
CA GLU A 99 -6.99 -17.66 5.04
C GLU A 99 -7.00 -16.33 4.28
N LEU A 100 -6.16 -16.17 3.25
CA LEU A 100 -6.11 -14.94 2.45
C LEU A 100 -7.48 -14.60 1.85
N THR A 101 -8.22 -15.61 1.37
CA THR A 101 -9.59 -15.46 0.85
C THR A 101 -10.54 -14.96 1.93
N ARG A 102 -10.43 -15.48 3.16
CA ARG A 102 -11.27 -15.06 4.30
C ARG A 102 -10.89 -13.66 4.80
N ILE A 103 -9.60 -13.32 4.78
CA ILE A 103 -9.07 -12.01 5.22
C ILE A 103 -9.42 -10.92 4.21
N VAL A 104 -9.35 -11.21 2.90
CA VAL A 104 -9.66 -10.28 1.81
C VAL A 104 -10.74 -10.85 0.89
N PRO A 105 -12.03 -10.87 1.29
CA PRO A 105 -13.08 -11.51 0.48
C PRO A 105 -13.32 -10.89 -0.90
N GLY A 106 -12.75 -9.70 -1.16
CA GLY A 106 -12.80 -9.04 -2.46
C GLY A 106 -11.71 -9.48 -3.45
N ILE A 107 -10.76 -10.32 -3.04
CA ILE A 107 -9.69 -10.82 -3.91
C ILE A 107 -10.28 -11.67 -5.04
N PRO A 108 -9.92 -11.41 -6.31
CA PRO A 108 -10.30 -12.30 -7.41
C PRO A 108 -9.68 -13.68 -7.25
N ALA A 109 -10.48 -14.74 -7.40
CA ALA A 109 -10.05 -16.11 -7.11
C ALA A 109 -8.82 -16.52 -7.95
N GLU A 110 -8.76 -16.05 -9.19
CA GLU A 110 -7.65 -16.30 -10.12
C GLU A 110 -6.32 -15.65 -9.71
N LYS A 111 -6.34 -14.72 -8.76
CA LYS A 111 -5.15 -14.02 -8.26
C LYS A 111 -4.55 -14.64 -7.01
N ILE A 112 -5.32 -15.42 -6.25
CA ILE A 112 -4.87 -15.98 -4.96
C ILE A 112 -3.57 -16.77 -5.14
N GLU A 113 -3.53 -17.71 -6.08
CA GLU A 113 -2.36 -18.55 -6.36
C GLU A 113 -1.15 -17.73 -6.84
N GLN A 114 -1.39 -16.62 -7.53
CA GLN A 114 -0.31 -15.73 -7.99
C GLN A 114 0.26 -14.89 -6.84
N TYR A 115 -0.53 -14.64 -5.79
CA TYR A 115 -0.20 -13.65 -4.77
C TYR A 115 0.29 -14.27 -3.47
N ILE A 116 -0.14 -15.50 -3.15
CA ILE A 116 0.11 -16.10 -1.84
C ILE A 116 1.60 -16.28 -1.53
N ALA A 117 2.37 -16.81 -2.48
CA ALA A 117 3.80 -17.00 -2.30
C ALA A 117 4.55 -15.65 -2.24
N PRO A 118 4.39 -14.73 -3.20
CA PRO A 118 4.99 -13.39 -3.12
C PRO A 118 4.66 -12.60 -1.86
N LEU A 119 3.42 -12.67 -1.37
CA LEU A 119 2.98 -12.01 -0.15
C LEU A 119 3.69 -12.58 1.08
N ASN A 120 3.70 -13.90 1.23
CA ASN A 120 4.39 -14.56 2.34
C ASN A 120 5.90 -14.30 2.29
N ASP A 121 6.53 -14.41 1.13
CA ASP A 121 7.95 -14.14 0.96
C ASP A 121 8.32 -12.70 1.37
N ALA A 122 7.48 -11.73 1.01
CA ALA A 122 7.68 -10.34 1.42
C ALA A 122 7.51 -10.14 2.93
N MET A 123 6.50 -10.78 3.53
CA MET A 123 6.26 -10.73 4.98
C MET A 123 7.41 -11.37 5.77
N THR A 124 7.83 -12.58 5.39
CA THR A 124 8.92 -13.32 6.03
C THR A 124 10.24 -12.55 5.99
N ARG A 125 10.63 -12.03 4.81
CA ARG A 125 11.88 -11.25 4.65
C ARG A 125 11.88 -9.95 5.47
N SER A 126 10.71 -9.47 5.88
CA SER A 126 10.53 -8.16 6.50
C SER A 126 10.13 -8.24 7.98
N GLY A 127 10.17 -9.43 8.57
CA GLY A 127 9.79 -9.65 9.98
C GLY A 127 8.30 -9.35 10.25
N ILE A 128 7.44 -9.49 9.25
CA ILE A 128 5.98 -9.39 9.40
C ILE A 128 5.48 -10.80 9.78
N ASP A 129 5.78 -11.19 11.00
CA ASP A 129 5.94 -12.59 11.42
C ASP A 129 5.00 -13.03 12.54
N ASN A 130 4.04 -12.18 12.91
CA ASN A 130 3.01 -12.52 13.86
C ASN A 130 1.63 -12.11 13.32
N PRO A 131 0.53 -12.70 13.83
CA PRO A 131 -0.82 -12.42 13.36
C PRO A 131 -1.20 -10.93 13.35
N VAL A 132 -0.71 -10.15 14.31
CA VAL A 132 -0.98 -8.70 14.40
C VAL A 132 -0.31 -7.96 13.25
N ARG A 133 0.99 -8.20 13.01
CA ARG A 133 1.74 -7.57 11.92
C ARG A 133 1.18 -7.99 10.56
N GLN A 134 0.92 -9.29 10.37
CA GLN A 134 0.35 -9.84 9.14
C GLN A 134 -1.03 -9.25 8.83
N ALA A 135 -1.95 -9.27 9.80
CA ALA A 135 -3.28 -8.70 9.65
C ALA A 135 -3.22 -7.20 9.35
N ALA A 136 -2.35 -6.46 10.06
CA ALA A 136 -2.22 -5.02 9.85
C ALA A 136 -1.67 -4.69 8.46
N PHE A 137 -0.62 -5.40 8.03
CA PHE A 137 -0.05 -5.25 6.70
C PHE A 137 -1.07 -5.54 5.60
N ILE A 138 -1.72 -6.71 5.64
CA ILE A 138 -2.72 -7.12 4.65
C ILE A 138 -3.89 -6.13 4.61
N ALA A 139 -4.37 -5.64 5.76
CA ALA A 139 -5.46 -4.67 5.82
C ALA A 139 -5.13 -3.35 5.10
N GLN A 140 -3.89 -2.86 5.19
CA GLN A 140 -3.48 -1.66 4.47
C GLN A 140 -3.47 -1.93 2.96
N LEU A 141 -2.82 -3.01 2.53
CA LEU A 141 -2.71 -3.33 1.11
C LEU A 141 -4.07 -3.61 0.48
N ALA A 142 -4.97 -4.27 1.20
CA ALA A 142 -6.32 -4.53 0.73
C ALA A 142 -7.11 -3.24 0.48
N VAL A 143 -6.82 -2.12 1.15
CA VAL A 143 -7.40 -0.81 0.80
C VAL A 143 -6.70 -0.22 -0.41
N GLU A 144 -5.37 -0.15 -0.41
CA GLU A 144 -4.60 0.54 -1.45
C GLU A 144 -4.73 -0.10 -2.84
N SER A 145 -4.98 -1.40 -2.89
CA SER A 145 -5.04 -2.19 -4.14
C SER A 145 -6.45 -2.59 -4.57
N ASP A 146 -7.48 -1.96 -3.99
CA ASP A 146 -8.89 -2.33 -4.21
C ASP A 146 -9.12 -3.84 -3.97
N SER A 147 -8.79 -4.31 -2.77
CA SER A 147 -8.89 -5.72 -2.37
C SER A 147 -8.06 -6.64 -3.27
N PHE A 148 -6.84 -6.24 -3.63
CA PHE A 148 -5.95 -7.01 -4.51
C PHE A 148 -6.47 -7.18 -5.94
N ARG A 149 -7.48 -6.39 -6.37
CA ARG A 149 -7.97 -6.40 -7.75
C ARG A 149 -6.97 -5.81 -8.72
N THR A 150 -6.20 -4.80 -8.32
CA THR A 150 -5.19 -4.20 -9.17
C THR A 150 -3.98 -3.72 -8.38
N PHE A 151 -2.80 -3.82 -8.99
CA PHE A 151 -1.58 -3.17 -8.53
C PHE A 151 -1.16 -2.03 -9.46
N GLU A 152 -2.07 -1.57 -10.29
CA GLU A 152 -1.90 -0.34 -11.06
C GLU A 152 -3.17 0.50 -10.87
N GLU A 153 -3.00 1.78 -10.57
CA GLU A 153 -4.15 2.67 -10.43
C GLU A 153 -4.99 2.72 -11.72
N TYR A 154 -6.28 2.95 -11.58
CA TYR A 154 -7.17 3.07 -12.73
C TYR A 154 -7.02 4.40 -13.48
N ALA A 155 -6.56 5.45 -12.79
CA ALA A 155 -6.38 6.75 -13.42
C ALA A 155 -5.19 6.75 -14.39
N SER A 156 -5.17 7.73 -15.29
CA SER A 156 -4.11 7.85 -16.29
C SER A 156 -2.75 8.28 -15.72
N GLY A 157 -2.71 8.86 -14.52
CA GLY A 157 -1.52 9.51 -13.96
C GLY A 157 -1.26 10.93 -14.49
N ARG A 158 -2.03 11.43 -15.46
CA ARG A 158 -1.88 12.81 -15.99
C ARG A 158 -1.94 13.89 -14.92
N ALA A 159 -2.70 13.66 -13.85
CA ALA A 159 -2.80 14.59 -12.72
C ALA A 159 -1.48 14.76 -11.94
N TYR A 160 -0.52 13.85 -12.14
CA TYR A 160 0.81 13.90 -11.53
C TYR A 160 1.85 14.61 -12.42
N GLU A 161 1.50 15.02 -13.63
CA GLU A 161 2.41 15.72 -14.53
C GLU A 161 2.89 17.04 -13.91
N GLY A 162 4.21 17.30 -13.94
CA GLY A 162 4.80 18.52 -13.39
C GLY A 162 4.78 18.64 -11.86
N ARG A 163 4.34 17.60 -11.13
CA ARG A 163 4.37 17.58 -9.65
C ARG A 163 5.81 17.47 -9.14
N ALA A 164 6.42 18.62 -8.87
CA ALA A 164 7.80 18.71 -8.37
C ALA A 164 8.01 17.96 -7.03
N ASP A 165 6.98 17.92 -6.17
CA ASP A 165 7.03 17.16 -4.92
C ASP A 165 7.05 15.63 -5.13
N LEU A 166 6.67 15.15 -6.31
CA LEU A 166 6.78 13.75 -6.71
C LEU A 166 8.05 13.46 -7.53
N GLY A 167 8.90 14.48 -7.75
CA GLY A 167 10.03 14.41 -8.66
C GLY A 167 9.65 14.43 -10.14
N ASN A 168 8.37 14.58 -10.48
CA ASN A 168 7.86 14.59 -11.85
C ASN A 168 8.20 15.93 -12.53
N THR A 169 9.44 16.05 -12.98
CA THR A 169 10.03 17.30 -13.51
C THR A 169 10.32 17.22 -15.01
N GLN A 170 10.16 16.04 -15.61
CA GLN A 170 10.33 15.81 -17.04
C GLN A 170 8.97 15.61 -17.73
N PRO A 171 8.80 16.07 -18.98
CA PRO A 171 7.57 15.84 -19.72
C PRO A 171 7.22 14.35 -19.83
N GLY A 172 6.00 14.01 -19.44
CA GLY A 172 5.45 12.64 -19.49
C GLY A 172 5.65 11.84 -18.20
N ASP A 173 6.27 12.42 -17.17
CA ASP A 173 6.49 11.77 -15.88
C ASP A 173 5.18 11.39 -15.18
N GLY A 174 4.11 12.17 -15.37
CA GLY A 174 2.84 11.92 -14.69
C GLY A 174 2.26 10.55 -15.03
N GLU A 175 2.10 10.26 -16.32
CA GLU A 175 1.60 8.96 -16.77
C GLU A 175 2.63 7.85 -16.56
N ARG A 176 3.93 8.14 -16.77
CA ARG A 176 5.01 7.15 -16.65
C ARG A 176 5.11 6.61 -15.22
N TYR A 177 5.10 7.50 -14.23
CA TYR A 177 5.24 7.18 -12.81
C TYR A 177 3.91 7.30 -12.05
N LYS A 178 2.83 6.88 -12.70
CA LYS A 178 1.51 6.67 -12.12
C LYS A 178 1.54 5.64 -10.97
N GLY A 179 0.50 5.58 -10.15
CA GLY A 179 0.41 4.70 -8.99
C GLY A 179 0.51 3.21 -9.34
N ARG A 180 1.48 2.50 -8.74
CA ARG A 180 1.65 1.04 -8.89
C ARG A 180 2.03 0.33 -7.59
N GLY A 181 1.94 -1.00 -7.60
CA GLY A 181 2.23 -1.87 -6.47
C GLY A 181 1.08 -1.95 -5.46
N ALA A 182 1.27 -2.79 -4.44
CA ALA A 182 0.24 -3.07 -3.45
C ALA A 182 0.03 -1.90 -2.46
N ILE A 183 0.94 -0.91 -2.43
CA ILE A 183 0.86 0.30 -1.59
C ILE A 183 0.81 1.61 -2.43
N GLN A 184 0.62 1.52 -3.75
CA GLN A 184 0.48 2.67 -4.65
C GLN A 184 1.67 3.65 -4.67
N ILE A 185 2.86 3.14 -4.99
CA ILE A 185 4.04 3.96 -5.27
C ILE A 185 3.78 4.86 -6.48
N THR A 186 3.97 6.17 -6.31
CA THR A 186 3.64 7.20 -7.30
C THR A 186 4.77 8.24 -7.37
N GLY A 187 5.14 8.68 -8.58
CA GLY A 187 6.12 9.75 -8.80
C GLY A 187 7.55 9.27 -9.02
N ARG A 188 8.26 9.92 -9.94
CA ARG A 188 9.64 9.60 -10.36
C ARG A 188 10.58 9.39 -9.17
N HIS A 189 10.60 10.33 -8.23
CA HIS A 189 11.49 10.28 -7.06
C HIS A 189 11.29 9.00 -6.25
N ASN A 190 10.05 8.57 -6.08
CA ASN A 190 9.75 7.37 -5.30
C ASN A 190 10.09 6.09 -6.06
N TYR A 191 9.88 6.10 -7.39
CA TYR A 191 10.32 5.02 -8.26
C TYR A 191 11.86 4.88 -8.26
N GLU A 192 12.61 5.98 -8.28
CA GLU A 192 14.08 5.98 -8.18
C GLU A 192 14.55 5.36 -6.85
N LYS A 193 14.00 5.83 -5.72
CA LYS A 193 14.40 5.34 -4.40
C LYS A 193 14.07 3.87 -4.15
N VAL A 194 12.90 3.42 -4.59
CA VAL A 194 12.55 2.00 -4.45
C VAL A 194 13.36 1.12 -5.41
N SER A 195 13.73 1.65 -6.60
CA SER A 195 14.61 0.95 -7.53
C SER A 195 15.99 0.70 -6.93
N GLU A 196 16.57 1.74 -6.31
CA GLU A 196 17.85 1.64 -5.62
C GLU A 196 17.82 0.60 -4.49
N HIS A 197 16.76 0.62 -3.68
CA HIS A 197 16.65 -0.29 -2.55
C HIS A 197 16.43 -1.75 -2.95
N VAL A 198 15.56 -2.01 -3.93
CA VAL A 198 15.17 -3.36 -4.33
C VAL A 198 16.11 -3.95 -5.40
N GLY A 199 16.90 -3.11 -6.08
CA GLY A 199 17.80 -3.53 -7.15
C GLY A 199 17.09 -3.86 -8.47
N VAL A 200 15.90 -3.31 -8.69
CA VAL A 200 15.10 -3.45 -9.92
C VAL A 200 14.90 -2.08 -10.53
N ASP A 201 15.19 -1.90 -11.81
CA ASP A 201 15.08 -0.60 -12.49
C ASP A 201 13.62 -0.27 -12.85
N PHE A 202 12.85 0.19 -11.87
CA PHE A 202 11.49 0.70 -12.09
C PHE A 202 11.48 2.07 -12.78
N VAL A 203 12.63 2.75 -12.91
CA VAL A 203 12.70 4.04 -13.61
C VAL A 203 12.62 3.82 -15.12
N ALA A 204 13.38 2.84 -15.62
CA ALA A 204 13.31 2.38 -17.01
C ALA A 204 12.06 1.55 -17.29
N HIS A 205 11.68 0.68 -16.34
CA HIS A 205 10.59 -0.29 -16.46
C HIS A 205 9.53 -0.14 -15.34
N PRO A 206 8.78 0.98 -15.31
CA PRO A 206 7.85 1.27 -14.21
C PRO A 206 6.71 0.25 -14.09
N GLU A 207 6.33 -0.41 -15.17
CA GLU A 207 5.32 -1.46 -15.20
C GLU A 207 5.68 -2.66 -14.31
N LEU A 208 6.97 -2.94 -14.09
CA LEU A 208 7.40 -4.06 -13.26
C LEU A 208 6.95 -3.92 -11.80
N LEU A 209 6.68 -2.70 -11.33
CA LEU A 209 6.22 -2.44 -9.96
C LEU A 209 4.83 -3.06 -9.71
N ALA A 210 4.03 -3.28 -10.76
CA ALA A 210 2.73 -3.94 -10.67
C ALA A 210 2.80 -5.49 -10.70
N ALA A 211 3.98 -6.09 -10.94
CA ALA A 211 4.15 -7.53 -10.83
C ALA A 211 4.04 -7.96 -9.35
N PRO A 212 3.38 -9.09 -9.01
CA PRO A 212 3.08 -9.46 -7.63
C PRO A 212 4.30 -9.46 -6.69
N GLU A 213 5.41 -10.05 -7.12
CA GLU A 213 6.68 -10.12 -6.39
C GLU A 213 7.18 -8.72 -6.03
N ASN A 214 7.15 -7.80 -6.98
CA ASN A 214 7.57 -6.41 -6.78
C ASN A 214 6.54 -5.63 -5.97
N ALA A 215 5.24 -5.83 -6.22
CA ALA A 215 4.16 -5.15 -5.52
C ALA A 215 4.20 -5.42 -4.01
N PHE A 216 4.43 -6.67 -3.60
CA PHE A 216 4.55 -7.03 -2.19
C PHE A 216 5.92 -6.69 -1.61
N THR A 217 7.02 -6.87 -2.35
CA THR A 217 8.37 -6.51 -1.88
C THR A 217 8.47 -5.00 -1.62
N THR A 218 7.98 -4.16 -2.53
CA THR A 218 7.98 -2.70 -2.36
C THR A 218 7.03 -2.24 -1.26
N ALA A 219 5.90 -2.91 -1.06
CA ALA A 219 5.02 -2.66 0.08
C ALA A 219 5.69 -3.00 1.42
N ALA A 220 6.42 -4.12 1.49
CA ALA A 220 7.13 -4.53 2.70
C ALA A 220 8.33 -3.62 3.00
N TRP A 221 9.02 -3.12 1.96
CA TRP A 221 9.99 -2.04 2.11
C TRP A 221 9.36 -0.76 2.68
N TYR A 222 8.24 -0.31 2.11
CA TYR A 222 7.51 0.86 2.64
C TYR A 222 7.17 0.69 4.12
N TRP A 223 6.71 -0.51 4.48
CA TRP A 223 6.33 -0.87 5.85
C TRP A 223 7.51 -0.81 6.81
N THR A 224 8.62 -1.47 6.47
CA THR A 224 9.81 -1.55 7.32
C THR A 224 10.57 -0.24 7.41
N SER A 225 10.64 0.54 6.31
CA SER A 225 11.31 1.85 6.32
C SER A 225 10.61 2.90 7.20
N ARG A 226 9.44 2.57 7.77
CA ARG A 226 8.64 3.40 8.70
C ARG A 226 8.44 2.72 10.05
N ASN A 227 9.16 1.64 10.32
CA ASN A 227 9.08 0.87 11.54
C ASN A 227 7.65 0.41 11.89
N LEU A 228 6.84 0.08 10.88
CA LEU A 228 5.43 -0.22 11.10
C LEU A 228 5.18 -1.57 11.81
N ASN A 229 6.18 -2.45 11.89
CA ASN A 229 6.13 -3.62 12.78
C ASN A 229 5.96 -3.18 14.24
N GLU A 230 6.85 -2.32 14.75
CA GLU A 230 6.77 -1.82 16.12
C GLU A 230 5.49 -1.02 16.35
N VAL A 231 5.07 -0.20 15.39
CA VAL A 231 3.81 0.55 15.49
C VAL A 231 2.60 -0.38 15.56
N ALA A 232 2.58 -1.46 14.77
CA ALA A 232 1.51 -2.45 14.84
C ALA A 232 1.45 -3.13 16.20
N ASP A 233 2.61 -3.47 16.77
CA ASP A 233 2.72 -4.16 18.06
C ASP A 233 2.33 -3.25 19.25
N THR A 234 2.64 -1.96 19.19
CA THR A 234 2.57 -1.06 20.35
C THR A 234 1.45 -0.03 20.29
N ALA A 235 1.10 0.45 19.09
CA ALA A 235 0.13 1.54 18.88
C ALA A 235 -1.11 1.12 18.08
N GLY A 236 -1.05 -0.05 17.44
CA GLY A 236 -2.19 -0.69 16.77
C GLY A 236 -2.59 -0.06 15.43
N ILE A 237 -3.66 -0.62 14.84
CA ILE A 237 -4.05 -0.39 13.45
C ILE A 237 -4.41 1.06 13.11
N VAL A 238 -4.94 1.84 14.06
CA VAL A 238 -5.29 3.24 13.81
C VAL A 238 -4.04 4.05 13.50
N ARG A 239 -2.99 3.88 14.32
CA ARG A 239 -1.73 4.59 14.11
C ARG A 239 -1.02 4.13 12.84
N VAL A 240 -1.02 2.83 12.56
CA VAL A 240 -0.53 2.29 11.27
C VAL A 240 -1.24 2.96 10.11
N SER A 241 -2.58 3.05 10.15
CA SER A 241 -3.39 3.63 9.08
C SER A 241 -3.09 5.12 8.86
N GLU A 242 -2.90 5.89 9.93
CA GLU A 242 -2.51 7.29 9.84
C GLU A 242 -1.15 7.48 9.16
N LEU A 243 -0.18 6.61 9.46
CA LEU A 243 1.16 6.68 8.88
C LEU A 243 1.17 6.28 7.42
N VAL A 244 0.39 5.27 7.04
CA VAL A 244 0.27 4.81 5.65
C VAL A 244 -0.42 5.87 4.79
N ASN A 245 -1.55 6.39 5.26
CA ASN A 245 -2.43 7.25 4.46
C ASN A 245 -2.20 8.76 4.66
N GLY A 246 -1.44 9.17 5.68
CA GLY A 246 -1.28 10.58 6.06
C GLY A 246 -2.57 11.23 6.59
N GLY A 247 -3.51 10.43 7.10
CA GLY A 247 -4.83 10.85 7.58
C GLY A 247 -5.80 9.67 7.77
N HIS A 248 -7.11 9.92 7.82
CA HIS A 248 -8.13 8.89 8.15
C HIS A 248 -8.93 8.35 6.95
N HIS A 249 -8.43 8.48 5.72
CA HIS A 249 -9.14 7.94 4.56
C HIS A 249 -9.26 6.40 4.68
N ALA A 250 -10.49 5.92 4.48
CA ALA A 250 -10.89 4.52 4.63
C ALA A 250 -10.57 3.87 6.00
N LEU A 251 -10.38 4.67 7.08
CA LEU A 251 -9.98 4.13 8.40
C LEU A 251 -10.93 3.03 8.92
N GLY A 252 -12.25 3.21 8.75
CA GLY A 252 -13.23 2.19 9.14
C GLY A 252 -12.97 0.85 8.44
N ARG A 253 -12.77 0.87 7.11
CA ARG A 253 -12.45 -0.33 6.34
C ARG A 253 -11.12 -0.96 6.77
N ARG A 254 -10.08 -0.17 7.02
CA ARG A 254 -8.78 -0.66 7.51
C ARG A 254 -8.91 -1.39 8.86
N ILE A 255 -9.70 -0.83 9.77
CA ILE A 255 -9.98 -1.46 11.07
C ILE A 255 -10.76 -2.77 10.90
N ASP A 256 -11.78 -2.78 10.03
CA ASP A 256 -12.61 -3.96 9.81
C ASP A 256 -11.81 -5.09 9.13
N ASP A 257 -10.98 -4.77 8.13
CA ASP A 257 -10.09 -5.71 7.46
C ASP A 257 -9.02 -6.25 8.43
N PHE A 258 -8.47 -5.41 9.30
CA PHE A 258 -7.53 -5.84 10.34
C PHE A 258 -8.15 -6.80 11.35
N LYS A 259 -9.34 -6.49 11.87
CA LYS A 259 -10.06 -7.38 12.81
C LYS A 259 -10.35 -8.73 12.17
N ARG A 260 -10.83 -8.73 10.92
CA ARG A 260 -11.04 -9.95 10.14
C ARG A 260 -9.76 -10.76 9.97
N GLY A 261 -8.65 -10.07 9.69
CA GLY A 261 -7.30 -10.63 9.67
C GLY A 261 -6.94 -11.37 10.94
N LEU A 262 -7.09 -10.69 12.09
CA LEU A 262 -6.82 -11.29 13.40
C LEU A 262 -7.72 -12.48 13.70
N ASP A 263 -9.02 -12.36 13.42
CA ASP A 263 -9.98 -13.44 13.67
C ASP A 263 -9.63 -14.71 12.89
N VAL A 264 -9.14 -14.56 11.65
CA VAL A 264 -8.70 -15.70 10.83
C VAL A 264 -7.37 -16.25 11.34
N LEU A 265 -6.36 -15.40 11.55
CA LEU A 265 -4.99 -15.85 11.84
C LEU A 265 -4.80 -16.35 13.29
N LEU A 266 -5.67 -15.97 14.22
CA LEU A 266 -5.67 -16.46 15.60
C LEU A 266 -6.59 -17.67 15.82
N GLN A 267 -7.45 -17.98 14.85
CA GLN A 267 -8.34 -19.14 14.85
C GLN A 267 -8.16 -19.95 13.55
N PRO A 268 -6.95 -20.49 13.31
CA PRO A 268 -6.64 -21.24 12.10
C PRO A 268 -7.52 -22.49 11.95
#